data_AF-A0A967QFF7-F1
#
_entry.id   AF-A0A967QFF7-F1
#
_cell.length_a   1.000
_cell.length_b   1.000
_cell.length_c   1.000
_cell.angle_alpha   90.00
_cell.angle_beta   90.00
_cell.angle_gamma   90.00
#
_symmetry.space_group_name_H-M   'P 1'
#
loop_
_entity.id
_entity.type
_entity.pdbx_description
1 polymer ?
#
loop_
_entity_poly.entity_id
_entity_poly.type
_entity_poly.pdbx_seq_one_letter_code
_entity_poly.pdbx_strand_id
1 'polypeptide(L)' 'NIIPTTTGAAKAVGKVLPELDGKLDGIAMRVPVPDGSTVDLVVELEQDVTVEQVN' A
#
# COMPACT_ATOMS: atom_id res chain seq x y z
N ASN A 1 -7.83 6.30 -20.17
CA ASN A 1 -8.56 5.31 -19.35
C ASN A 1 -7.89 5.16 -17.99
N ILE A 2 -8.67 4.86 -16.96
CA ILE A 2 -8.21 4.39 -15.66
C ILE A 2 -8.45 2.89 -15.63
N ILE A 3 -7.42 2.09 -15.35
CA ILE A 3 -7.49 0.63 -15.48
C ILE A 3 -7.19 0.00 -14.11
N PRO A 4 -8.21 -0.54 -13.41
CA PRO A 4 -8.01 -1.34 -12.21
C PRO A 4 -7.30 -2.66 -12.55
N THR A 5 -6.34 -3.05 -11.73
CA THR A 5 -5.62 -4.32 -11.86
C THR A 5 -5.08 -4.78 -10.51
N THR A 6 -4.69 -6.04 -10.41
CA THR A 6 -4.03 -6.59 -9.22
C THR A 6 -2.59 -6.10 -9.12
N THR A 7 -2.04 -6.08 -7.91
CA THR A 7 -0.61 -5.82 -7.66
C THR A 7 0.01 -6.91 -6.80
N GLY A 8 1.31 -7.15 -6.98
CA GLY A 8 2.09 -8.05 -6.13
C GLY A 8 2.64 -7.40 -4.87
N ALA A 9 2.51 -6.07 -4.72
CA ALA A 9 3.18 -5.30 -3.68
C ALA A 9 2.82 -5.77 -2.26
N ALA A 10 1.53 -5.90 -1.95
CA ALA A 10 1.08 -6.32 -0.63
C ALA A 10 1.62 -7.70 -0.22
N LYS A 11 1.62 -8.67 -1.14
CA LYS A 11 2.20 -10.00 -0.93
C LYS A 11 3.73 -9.97 -0.79
N ALA A 12 4.39 -9.05 -1.50
CA ALA A 12 5.84 -8.89 -1.41
C ALA A 12 6.25 -8.30 -0.05
N VAL A 13 5.46 -7.37 0.50
CA VAL A 13 5.70 -6.82 1.84
C VAL A 13 5.70 -7.92 2.89
N GLY A 14 4.73 -8.84 2.88
CA GLY A 14 4.71 -9.98 3.83
C GLY A 14 5.95 -10.88 3.77
N LYS A 15 6.61 -10.97 2.61
CA LYS A 15 7.88 -11.72 2.47
C LYS A 15 9.09 -10.97 3.02
N VAL A 16 9.06 -9.63 3.00
CA VAL A 16 10.15 -8.76 3.45
C VAL A 16 10.01 -8.44 4.94
N LEU A 17 8.78 -8.29 5.42
CA LEU A 17 8.38 -7.99 6.80
C LEU A 17 7.43 -9.11 7.26
N PRO A 18 7.96 -10.24 7.77
CA PRO A 18 7.16 -11.40 8.13
C PRO A 18 6.04 -11.12 9.14
N GLU A 19 6.22 -10.14 10.01
CA GLU A 19 5.22 -9.68 10.98
C GLU A 19 3.98 -9.01 10.34
N LEU A 20 4.08 -8.66 9.06
CA LEU A 20 3.00 -8.12 8.22
C LEU A 20 2.44 -9.15 7.23
N ASP A 21 2.91 -10.40 7.25
CA ASP A 21 2.43 -11.42 6.33
C ASP A 21 0.93 -11.68 6.51
N GLY A 22 0.21 -11.65 5.39
CA GLY A 22 -1.26 -11.74 5.37
C GLY A 22 -2.03 -10.54 5.95
N LYS A 23 -1.37 -9.50 6.47
CA LYS A 23 -2.05 -8.32 7.05
C LYS A 23 -2.38 -7.23 6.03
N LEU A 24 -1.74 -7.24 4.88
CA LEU A 24 -1.90 -6.21 3.84
C LEU A 24 -2.47 -6.84 2.57
N ASP A 25 -3.38 -6.11 1.91
CA ASP A 25 -3.86 -6.39 0.55
C ASP A 25 -3.95 -5.08 -0.24
N GLY A 26 -4.09 -5.16 -1.56
CA GLY A 26 -4.21 -3.96 -2.37
C GLY A 26 -4.45 -4.19 -3.86
N ILE A 27 -4.88 -3.10 -4.51
CA ILE A 27 -5.08 -3.01 -5.96
C ILE A 27 -4.15 -1.94 -6.56
N ALA A 28 -3.99 -1.96 -7.87
CA ALA A 28 -3.35 -0.89 -8.61
C ALA A 28 -4.32 -0.28 -9.62
N MET A 29 -4.21 1.03 -9.80
CA MET A 29 -4.93 1.77 -10.84
C MET A 29 -3.92 2.37 -11.81
N ARG A 30 -3.92 1.89 -13.06
CA ARG A 30 -3.06 2.49 -14.10
C ARG A 30 -3.77 3.69 -14.72
N VAL A 31 -3.08 4.81 -14.79
CA VAL A 31 -3.59 6.08 -15.32
C VAL A 31 -2.66 6.63 -16.42
N PRO A 32 -3.11 7.56 -17.29
CA PRO A 32 -2.34 8.04 -18.43
C PRO A 32 -1.23 9.03 -18.04
N VAL A 33 -0.17 8.55 -17.40
CA VAL A 33 1.06 9.30 -17.12
C VAL A 33 2.26 8.49 -17.62
N PRO A 34 3.30 9.14 -18.18
CA PRO A 34 4.46 8.44 -18.75
C PRO A 34 5.35 7.79 -17.68
N ASP A 35 5.44 8.40 -16.51
CA ASP A 35 6.16 7.91 -15.34
C ASP A 35 5.57 8.55 -14.08
N GLY A 36 5.88 7.97 -12.92
CA GLY A 36 5.38 8.38 -11.63
C GLY A 36 4.25 7.49 -11.14
N SER A 37 4.31 7.18 -9.86
CA SER A 37 3.29 6.40 -9.15
C SER A 37 3.23 6.88 -7.71
N THR A 38 2.10 6.66 -7.07
CA THR A 38 1.92 6.91 -5.64
C THR A 38 1.25 5.71 -5.00
N VAL A 39 1.51 5.53 -3.71
CA VAL A 39 0.85 4.52 -2.87
C VAL A 39 -0.09 5.25 -1.94
N ASP A 40 -1.35 4.81 -1.93
CA ASP A 40 -2.32 5.20 -0.91
C ASP A 40 -2.42 4.03 0.08
N LEU A 41 -1.93 4.25 1.30
CA LEU A 41 -1.86 3.25 2.35
C LEU A 41 -2.80 3.65 3.47
N VAL A 42 -3.83 2.84 3.69
CA VAL A 42 -4.74 2.97 4.82
C VAL A 42 -4.54 1.74 5.71
N VAL A 43 -4.24 1.99 6.99
CA VAL A 43 -3.98 0.95 7.99
C VAL A 43 -4.61 1.31 9.31
N GLU A 44 -5.00 0.29 10.07
CA GLU A 44 -5.33 0.42 11.48
C GLU A 44 -4.09 0.13 12.32
N LEU A 45 -3.77 1.03 13.26
CA LEU A 45 -2.64 0.89 14.16
C LEU A 45 -3.14 0.40 15.53
N GLU A 46 -2.29 -0.34 16.23
CA GLU A 46 -2.62 -0.85 17.58
C GLU A 46 -2.66 0.25 18.65
N GLN A 47 -2.12 1.43 18.34
CA GLN A 47 -2.07 2.57 19.25
C GLN A 47 -2.57 3.84 18.56
N ASP A 48 -3.15 4.73 19.36
CA ASP A 48 -3.52 6.07 18.91
C ASP A 48 -2.26 6.89 18.62
N VAL A 49 -2.23 7.56 17.46
CA VAL A 49 -1.11 8.41 17.03
C VAL A 49 -1.61 9.76 16.51
N THR A 50 -0.75 10.78 16.56
CA THR A 50 -0.96 12.07 15.87
C THR A 50 -0.25 12.10 14.53
N VAL A 51 -0.59 13.08 13.69
CA VAL A 51 0.04 13.26 12.38
C VAL A 51 1.55 13.51 12.51
N GLU A 52 1.97 14.24 13.54
CA GLU A 52 3.38 14.55 13.82
C GLU A 52 4.18 13.36 14.35
N GLN A 53 3.52 12.31 14.86
CA GLN A 53 4.23 11.09 15.29
C GLN A 53 4.53 10.16 14.11
N VAL A 54 3.76 10.27 13.02
CA VAL A 54 3.90 9.45 11.82
C VAL A 54 4.84 10.09 10.78
N ASN A 55 4.83 11.43 10.67
CA ASN A 55 5.61 12.21 9.68
C ASN A 55 6.89 12.80 10.27
#